data_AF-A0A3L7SMW3-F1
#
_entry.id   AF-A0A3L7SMW3-F1
#
_cell.length_a   1.000
_cell.length_b   1.000
_cell.length_c   1.000
_cell.angle_alpha   90.00
_cell.angle_beta   90.00
_cell.angle_gamma   90.00
#
_symmetry.space_group_name_H-M   'P 1'
#
loop_
_entity.id
_entity.type
_entity.pdbx_description
1 polymer ?
#
loop_
_entity_poly.entity_id
_entity_poly.type
_entity_poly.pdbx_seq_one_letter_code
_entity_poly.pdbx_strand_id
1 'polypeptide(L)'
;MAGQTILFATTVRGTGPRGGNVPAFIPPSFDPMSLSSALAEEPIMNCSVPGFPLRSHRLVRAAAIIVLLAVGAGRASAQDPATPAPPAPALNLPAHTRWVIAADYTSDGAQLLTSGGESLLYRPGDAAIWNPADSNRAGDLAGHPTAVWAIKASHDGKLAATAGYDGLVKLWDLPGRALKADLKKHKGWVRSLDFSPDGTKLATAGEDGTVVVWDTGTNAEIRTLAAHAGPVTAVAFSPDGLTLATGGGDKLVKLWDVAAGTEKGKLEGHADTLWAVTYSPDGTKLATAGADRVVKLWNTADSKEHGTLAGHKDWVTSVSFTPDNARLASASLDGAVKFWDVASKAEQKGPPPVEGAKPSSVWCVAVAPNGQSMFIGSHAGGRIVPVPSPELAPVPPPPPPAAPVFAAVVPTEFKSAAGATGAIAADGIVLVTGSLAKDVYTLKAIVPPGGNVAVVKLEALTDPSLPAMGPGRSGGGNLVLSRFALAHGAPGAADAANVAKFTEVKADFEQGGYPAAATLDDNPETGWAIAPEVGKDHSLTFLLAPEVAIPAGSVLLFTIEQQFADGTHNLGKFRLSLLQGSPPAP
;
A
#
# COMPACT_ATOMS: atom_id res chain seq x y z
N MET A 1 48.49 -0.41 -13.68
CA MET A 1 48.88 -1.84 -13.82
C MET A 1 48.76 -2.49 -12.46
N ALA A 2 48.17 -3.70 -12.44
CA ALA A 2 47.89 -4.58 -11.29
C ALA A 2 46.91 -3.99 -10.26
N GLY A 3 45.70 -4.52 -10.02
CA GLY A 3 45.14 -5.84 -10.28
C GLY A 3 44.55 -6.36 -8.97
N GLN A 4 43.32 -5.94 -8.62
CA GLN A 4 42.59 -6.46 -7.46
C GLN A 4 41.75 -7.67 -7.88
N THR A 5 42.15 -8.83 -7.36
CA THR A 5 41.43 -10.10 -7.47
C THR A 5 40.29 -10.13 -6.46
N ILE A 6 39.05 -10.19 -6.96
CA ILE A 6 37.84 -10.45 -6.18
C ILE A 6 37.58 -11.96 -6.23
N LEU A 7 37.63 -12.62 -5.07
CA LEU A 7 37.32 -14.05 -4.93
C LEU A 7 35.80 -14.22 -4.75
N PHE A 8 35.13 -14.77 -5.75
CA PHE A 8 33.76 -15.29 -5.64
C PHE A 8 33.82 -16.73 -5.12
N ALA A 9 33.24 -16.99 -3.95
CA ALA A 9 33.01 -18.35 -3.47
C ALA A 9 31.58 -18.79 -3.85
N THR A 10 31.51 -19.59 -4.92
CA THR A 10 30.30 -20.25 -5.40
C THR A 10 30.01 -21.48 -4.52
N THR A 11 28.88 -21.51 -3.81
CA THR A 11 28.45 -22.72 -3.10
C THR A 11 27.53 -23.54 -3.99
N VAL A 12 28.02 -24.71 -4.40
CA VAL A 12 27.30 -25.74 -5.17
C VAL A 12 26.31 -26.46 -4.23
N ARG A 13 25.03 -26.48 -4.61
CA ARG A 13 23.99 -27.33 -3.99
C ARG A 13 24.15 -28.77 -4.49
N GLY A 14 24.48 -29.69 -3.60
CA GLY A 14 24.37 -31.14 -3.80
C GLY A 14 23.11 -31.68 -3.12
N THR A 15 22.35 -32.51 -3.84
CA THR A 15 21.13 -33.20 -3.42
C THR A 15 21.44 -34.66 -3.04
N GLY A 16 20.81 -35.20 -1.98
CA GLY A 16 20.70 -36.65 -1.77
C GLY A 16 20.51 -37.12 -0.30
N PRO A 17 19.66 -38.14 0.01
CA PRO A 17 19.08 -38.34 1.35
C PRO A 17 19.42 -39.69 2.06
N ARG A 18 18.84 -39.86 3.28
CA ARG A 18 18.77 -41.04 4.20
C ARG A 18 19.98 -41.17 5.14
N GLY A 19 19.91 -41.47 6.44
CA GLY A 19 18.87 -41.92 7.38
C GLY A 19 19.59 -42.80 8.44
N GLY A 20 19.32 -42.64 9.74
CA GLY A 20 19.89 -43.52 10.79
C GLY A 20 19.95 -42.93 12.20
N ASN A 21 19.55 -43.72 13.20
CA ASN A 21 19.16 -43.35 14.57
C ASN A 21 20.23 -43.70 15.64
N VAL A 22 20.43 -42.81 16.64
CA VAL A 22 20.62 -43.04 18.13
C VAL A 22 21.99 -43.59 18.63
N PRO A 23 22.50 -43.40 19.91
CA PRO A 23 22.14 -42.54 21.08
C PRO A 23 23.29 -41.65 21.67
N ALA A 24 22.97 -40.96 22.77
CA ALA A 24 23.68 -39.96 23.59
C ALA A 24 24.97 -40.36 24.34
N PHE A 25 25.80 -39.35 24.66
CA PHE A 25 26.77 -39.33 25.79
C PHE A 25 27.06 -37.88 26.27
N ILE A 26 27.15 -37.70 27.59
CA ILE A 26 27.50 -36.52 28.43
C ILE A 26 28.75 -36.95 29.28
N PRO A 27 29.58 -36.15 30.03
CA PRO A 27 30.08 -34.74 30.06
C PRO A 27 31.66 -34.74 29.97
N PRO A 28 32.54 -33.83 30.52
CA PRO A 28 32.35 -32.68 31.42
C PRO A 28 33.15 -31.37 31.23
N SER A 29 32.72 -30.42 32.07
CA SER A 29 33.23 -29.12 32.50
C SER A 29 34.72 -29.02 32.84
N PHE A 30 35.33 -27.85 32.60
CA PHE A 30 36.45 -27.32 33.39
C PHE A 30 36.51 -25.77 33.34
N ASP A 31 36.46 -25.16 34.54
CA ASP A 31 37.00 -23.84 34.94
C ASP A 31 38.38 -24.10 35.60
N PRO A 32 39.36 -23.16 35.64
CA PRO A 32 39.47 -22.28 36.82
C PRO A 32 40.21 -20.91 36.68
N MET A 33 39.88 -20.01 37.64
CA MET A 33 40.70 -19.06 38.44
C MET A 33 41.66 -18.04 37.76
N SER A 34 41.51 -16.72 37.97
CA SER A 34 41.71 -15.89 39.19
C SER A 34 43.17 -15.72 39.63
N LEU A 35 43.69 -14.49 39.54
CA LEU A 35 44.67 -13.93 40.49
C LEU A 35 44.64 -12.39 40.46
N SER A 36 44.67 -11.82 41.67
CA SER A 36 44.50 -10.41 42.07
C SER A 36 45.81 -9.86 42.66
N SER A 37 45.82 -8.54 42.97
CA SER A 37 46.78 -7.75 43.79
C SER A 37 48.01 -7.18 43.06
N ALA A 38 48.58 -6.00 43.35
CA ALA A 38 48.37 -4.90 44.31
C ALA A 38 49.32 -3.74 43.85
N LEU A 39 48.86 -2.49 43.82
CA LEU A 39 49.26 -1.32 44.64
C LEU A 39 50.68 -0.70 44.47
N ALA A 40 50.63 0.63 44.31
CA ALA A 40 51.45 1.69 44.92
C ALA A 40 52.72 2.26 44.24
N GLU A 41 52.60 3.59 44.01
CA GLU A 41 53.54 4.69 44.29
C GLU A 41 54.57 5.24 43.26
N GLU A 42 54.47 6.58 43.14
CA GLU A 42 55.29 7.68 42.57
C GLU A 42 56.79 7.70 43.02
N PRO A 43 57.72 8.59 42.55
CA PRO A 43 57.50 10.00 42.13
C PRO A 43 58.42 10.66 41.04
N ILE A 44 57.92 11.80 40.54
CA ILE A 44 58.50 13.14 40.25
C ILE A 44 60.03 13.30 39.96
N MET A 45 60.38 14.03 38.87
CA MET A 45 61.44 15.06 38.94
C MET A 45 61.24 16.28 38.00
N ASN A 46 61.54 17.44 38.58
CA ASN A 46 61.41 18.84 38.14
C ASN A 46 62.53 19.33 37.21
N CYS A 47 62.29 20.46 36.53
CA CYS A 47 63.29 21.55 36.38
C CYS A 47 62.65 22.96 36.23
N SER A 48 62.48 23.64 37.37
CA SER A 48 62.94 24.98 37.81
C SER A 48 63.20 26.16 36.82
N VAL A 49 62.42 27.29 36.85
CA VAL A 49 62.52 28.66 37.50
C VAL A 49 63.48 29.72 36.86
N PRO A 50 63.48 31.05 37.20
CA PRO A 50 62.48 32.03 37.76
C PRO A 50 62.57 33.51 37.21
N GLY A 51 61.67 34.44 37.64
CA GLY A 51 62.00 35.89 37.82
C GLY A 51 60.85 36.94 37.75
N PHE A 52 60.62 37.70 38.83
CA PHE A 52 59.55 38.70 39.19
C PHE A 52 59.96 40.20 38.88
N PRO A 53 59.31 41.31 39.37
CA PRO A 53 57.97 41.92 39.11
C PRO A 53 57.96 43.50 39.01
N LEU A 54 56.78 44.18 38.94
CA LEU A 54 56.37 45.37 39.76
C LEU A 54 55.10 46.15 39.25
N ARG A 55 54.18 46.42 40.22
CA ARG A 55 53.27 47.59 40.53
C ARG A 55 53.09 48.76 39.52
N SER A 56 52.06 49.62 39.45
CA SER A 56 50.73 49.93 40.07
C SER A 56 50.25 51.26 39.41
N HIS A 57 48.97 51.55 39.07
CA HIS A 57 47.98 52.32 39.88
C HIS A 57 46.76 52.81 39.05
N ARG A 58 45.54 52.66 39.61
CA ARG A 58 44.35 53.57 39.78
C ARG A 58 43.87 54.48 38.61
N LEU A 59 42.59 54.85 38.38
CA LEU A 59 41.37 55.14 39.18
C LEU A 59 40.09 54.98 38.28
N VAL A 60 38.98 54.39 38.77
CA VAL A 60 37.70 54.99 39.25
C VAL A 60 36.89 55.87 38.26
N ARG A 61 35.68 55.44 37.87
CA ARG A 61 34.37 56.09 38.19
C ARG A 61 33.17 55.33 37.60
N ALA A 62 32.11 55.28 38.41
CA ALA A 62 30.81 54.69 38.15
C ALA A 62 29.80 55.70 37.57
N ALA A 63 28.63 55.16 37.21
CA ALA A 63 27.30 55.78 37.03
C ALA A 63 26.91 56.18 35.59
N ALA A 64 25.84 55.54 35.08
CA ALA A 64 24.50 56.13 34.98
C ALA A 64 23.67 55.40 33.90
N ILE A 65 22.61 54.73 34.34
CA ILE A 65 21.50 54.29 33.50
C ILE A 65 20.74 55.54 33.05
N ILE A 66 20.61 55.73 31.74
CA ILE A 66 19.66 56.67 31.15
C ILE A 66 18.73 55.88 30.24
N VAL A 67 17.49 55.77 30.67
CA VAL A 67 16.35 55.33 29.85
C VAL A 67 16.00 56.50 28.94
N LEU A 68 16.20 56.34 27.63
CA LEU A 68 15.65 57.24 26.62
C LEU A 68 14.52 56.50 25.89
N LEU A 69 13.29 56.89 26.20
CA LEU A 69 12.09 56.61 25.40
C LEU A 69 12.20 57.41 24.10
N ALA A 70 12.55 56.74 23.01
CA ALA A 70 12.43 57.28 21.66
C ALA A 70 11.22 56.62 20.97
N VAL A 71 10.12 57.37 20.89
CA VAL A 71 8.99 57.07 20.01
C VAL A 71 9.44 57.40 18.58
N GLY A 72 9.94 56.38 17.88
CA GLY A 72 10.26 56.46 16.46
C GLY A 72 9.11 55.88 15.63
N ALA A 73 8.37 56.75 14.95
CA ALA A 73 7.42 56.36 13.92
C ALA A 73 8.18 55.75 12.72
N GLY A 74 8.40 54.43 12.76
CA GLY A 74 8.94 53.66 11.65
C GLY A 74 7.80 53.17 10.75
N ARG A 75 7.76 53.65 9.50
CA ARG A 75 6.93 53.06 8.45
C ARG A 75 7.26 51.57 8.33
N ALA A 76 6.28 50.71 8.58
CA ALA A 76 6.37 49.30 8.26
C ALA A 76 6.48 49.16 6.74
N SER A 77 7.68 48.85 6.22
CA SER A 77 7.76 48.15 4.94
C SER A 77 7.22 46.76 5.17
N ALA A 78 6.18 46.37 4.44
CA ALA A 78 5.72 45.00 4.40
C ALA A 78 6.92 44.11 4.08
N GLN A 79 7.36 43.29 5.05
CA GLN A 79 8.17 42.12 4.73
C GLN A 79 7.29 41.24 3.84
N ASP A 80 7.79 40.90 2.66
CA ASP A 80 7.24 39.80 1.89
C ASP A 80 7.02 38.61 2.84
N PRO A 81 5.86 37.91 2.77
CA PRO A 81 5.60 36.78 3.64
C PRO A 81 6.77 35.81 3.47
N ALA A 82 7.52 35.62 4.55
CA ALA A 82 8.65 34.71 4.59
C ALA A 82 8.19 33.38 3.98
N THR A 83 8.90 32.94 2.95
CA THR A 83 8.71 31.62 2.35
C THR A 83 8.60 30.62 3.51
N PRO A 84 7.50 29.87 3.62
CA PRO A 84 7.32 28.96 4.74
C PRO A 84 8.55 28.05 4.78
N ALA A 85 9.17 27.96 5.96
CA ALA A 85 10.32 27.10 6.16
C ALA A 85 10.00 25.72 5.57
N PRO A 86 10.94 25.09 4.84
CA PRO A 86 10.71 23.77 4.29
C PRO A 86 10.19 22.86 5.41
N PRO A 87 9.16 22.03 5.14
CA PRO A 87 8.59 21.16 6.16
C PRO A 87 9.71 20.38 6.82
N ALA A 88 9.74 20.35 8.16
CA ALA A 88 10.75 19.63 8.90
C ALA A 88 10.86 18.20 8.33
N PRO A 89 12.08 17.72 8.04
CA PRO A 89 12.26 16.44 7.38
C PRO A 89 11.65 15.32 8.21
N ALA A 90 11.06 14.33 7.53
CA ALA A 90 10.53 13.14 8.18
C ALA A 90 11.63 12.45 8.99
N LEU A 91 11.34 12.15 10.26
CA LEU A 91 12.23 11.36 11.08
C LEU A 91 11.85 9.88 10.91
N ASN A 92 12.70 9.14 10.23
CA ASN A 92 12.53 7.69 10.08
C ASN A 92 12.93 7.00 11.39
N LEU A 93 12.24 5.92 11.74
CA LEU A 93 12.63 5.06 12.86
C LEU A 93 13.44 3.87 12.31
N PRO A 94 14.79 3.96 12.24
CA PRO A 94 15.63 3.03 11.48
C PRO A 94 15.70 1.62 12.08
N ALA A 95 15.30 1.45 13.34
CA ALA A 95 15.35 0.19 14.07
C ALA A 95 14.01 -0.57 14.08
N HIS A 96 13.02 -0.13 13.31
CA HIS A 96 11.76 -0.87 13.15
C HIS A 96 11.96 -2.07 12.24
N THR A 97 11.41 -3.22 12.64
CA THR A 97 11.23 -4.36 11.74
C THR A 97 10.29 -3.98 10.59
N ARG A 98 10.43 -4.64 9.43
CA ARG A 98 9.47 -4.43 8.33
C ARG A 98 8.07 -4.73 8.85
N TRP A 99 7.12 -3.84 8.50
CA TRP A 99 5.69 -3.88 8.85
C TRP A 99 5.36 -3.37 10.24
N VAL A 100 5.03 -2.08 10.32
CA VAL A 100 4.42 -1.47 11.50
C VAL A 100 2.90 -1.48 11.31
N ILE A 101 2.19 -2.18 12.19
CA ILE A 101 0.76 -2.47 12.06
C ILE A 101 -0.08 -1.55 12.94
N ALA A 102 0.40 -1.24 14.15
CA ALA A 102 -0.29 -0.36 15.08
C ALA A 102 0.70 0.55 15.82
N ALA A 103 0.18 1.68 16.28
CA ALA A 103 0.94 2.66 17.05
C ALA A 103 0.01 3.48 17.92
N ASP A 104 0.55 3.99 19.02
CA ASP A 104 -0.16 4.83 19.97
C ASP A 104 0.81 5.75 20.72
N TYR A 105 0.39 6.98 21.01
CA TYR A 105 1.18 7.89 21.83
C TYR A 105 0.74 7.80 23.29
N THR A 106 1.66 7.99 24.22
CA THR A 106 1.28 8.39 25.58
C THR A 106 0.59 9.76 25.54
N SER A 107 -0.29 10.03 26.49
CA SER A 107 -1.10 11.27 26.52
C SER A 107 -0.26 12.56 26.59
N ASP A 108 0.91 12.48 27.21
CA ASP A 108 1.89 13.57 27.26
C ASP A 108 2.73 13.70 25.97
N GLY A 109 2.61 12.76 25.05
CA GLY A 109 3.39 12.67 23.81
C GLY A 109 4.86 12.36 24.02
N ALA A 110 5.29 12.01 25.24
CA ALA A 110 6.70 11.74 25.57
C ALA A 110 7.17 10.39 25.01
N GLN A 111 6.25 9.44 24.81
CA GLN A 111 6.56 8.13 24.24
C GLN A 111 5.61 7.79 23.10
N LEU A 112 6.18 7.15 22.08
CA LEU A 112 5.44 6.51 21.01
C LEU A 112 5.61 5.01 21.16
N LEU A 113 4.49 4.29 21.27
CA LEU A 113 4.42 2.85 21.26
C LEU A 113 4.09 2.38 19.85
N THR A 114 4.72 1.31 19.42
CA THR A 114 4.51 0.74 18.08
C THR A 114 4.55 -0.77 18.15
N SER A 115 3.78 -1.42 17.30
CA SER A 115 3.80 -2.86 17.16
C SER A 115 3.78 -3.32 15.71
N GLY A 116 4.35 -4.48 15.48
CA GLY A 116 4.41 -5.07 14.16
C GLY A 116 5.22 -6.36 14.14
N GLY A 117 5.70 -6.71 12.95
CA GLY A 117 6.54 -7.88 12.75
C GLY A 117 6.46 -8.39 11.32
N GLU A 118 7.42 -9.23 10.97
CA GLU A 118 7.44 -9.84 9.64
C GLU A 118 6.21 -10.73 9.43
N SER A 119 5.64 -10.72 8.22
CA SER A 119 4.46 -11.46 7.73
C SER A 119 4.25 -12.91 8.16
N LEU A 120 5.26 -13.52 8.76
CA LEU A 120 5.24 -14.91 9.16
C LEU A 120 4.51 -14.99 10.50
N LEU A 121 3.32 -15.60 10.48
CA LEU A 121 2.44 -15.93 11.62
C LEU A 121 3.14 -16.59 12.83
N TYR A 122 4.42 -16.91 12.73
CA TYR A 122 5.20 -17.73 13.67
C TYR A 122 6.52 -17.10 14.12
N ARG A 123 6.75 -15.80 13.89
CA ARG A 123 7.89 -15.08 14.47
C ARG A 123 7.45 -14.21 15.65
N PRO A 124 8.31 -14.04 16.68
CA PRO A 124 8.07 -13.07 17.74
C PRO A 124 7.83 -11.69 17.14
N GLY A 125 6.74 -11.05 17.55
CA GLY A 125 6.41 -9.70 17.13
C GLY A 125 7.28 -8.65 17.81
N ASP A 126 7.42 -7.52 17.14
CA ASP A 126 8.14 -6.36 17.65
C ASP A 126 7.11 -5.43 18.33
N ALA A 127 7.36 -5.10 19.59
CA ALA A 127 6.61 -4.09 20.33
C ALA A 127 7.63 -3.15 20.97
N ALA A 128 7.75 -1.95 20.41
CA ALA A 128 8.82 -1.02 20.70
C ALA A 128 8.29 0.33 21.19
N ILE A 129 9.04 0.93 22.10
CA ILE A 129 8.81 2.25 22.68
C ILE A 129 9.89 3.20 22.15
N TRP A 130 9.48 4.37 21.71
CA TRP A 130 10.33 5.38 21.10
C TRP A 130 10.19 6.70 21.82
N ASN A 131 11.28 7.48 21.85
CA ASN A 131 11.21 8.90 22.16
C ASN A 131 10.90 9.66 20.86
N PRO A 132 9.71 10.29 20.72
CA PRO A 132 9.33 10.95 19.48
C PRO A 132 10.18 12.17 19.13
N ALA A 133 10.81 12.80 20.13
CA ALA A 133 11.59 14.03 19.95
C ALA A 133 12.89 13.80 19.19
N ASP A 134 13.54 12.65 19.40
CA ASP A 134 14.82 12.29 18.79
C ASP A 134 14.76 11.01 17.95
N SER A 135 13.59 10.35 17.91
CA SER A 135 13.36 9.09 17.18
C SER A 135 14.19 7.91 17.66
N ASN A 136 14.74 7.99 18.87
CA ASN A 136 15.51 6.90 19.47
C ASN A 136 14.60 5.83 20.07
N ARG A 137 15.01 4.57 19.92
CA ARG A 137 14.35 3.42 20.56
C ARG A 137 14.65 3.47 22.06
N ALA A 138 13.63 3.71 22.87
CA ALA A 138 13.74 3.80 24.32
C ALA A 138 13.77 2.40 24.97
N GLY A 139 13.07 1.42 24.39
CA GLY A 139 13.10 0.01 24.80
C GLY A 139 11.91 -0.79 24.26
N ASP A 140 11.71 -1.99 24.78
CA ASP A 140 10.82 -3.00 24.19
C ASP A 140 9.84 -3.61 25.20
N LEU A 141 8.68 -4.05 24.70
CA LEU A 141 7.67 -4.84 25.42
C LEU A 141 7.73 -6.29 24.92
N ALA A 142 8.84 -6.96 25.23
CA ALA A 142 9.17 -8.28 24.70
C ALA A 142 8.45 -9.42 25.43
N GLY A 143 7.90 -10.37 24.67
CA GLY A 143 7.34 -11.60 25.24
C GLY A 143 6.23 -12.25 24.43
N HIS A 144 5.75 -11.62 23.35
CA HIS A 144 4.80 -12.25 22.44
C HIS A 144 5.48 -13.31 21.57
N PRO A 145 4.95 -14.55 21.50
CA PRO A 145 5.51 -15.62 20.66
C PRO A 145 5.24 -15.40 19.16
N THR A 146 4.26 -14.57 18.83
CA THR A 146 3.85 -14.24 17.46
C THR A 146 3.87 -12.73 17.21
N ALA A 147 3.60 -12.32 15.97
CA ALA A 147 3.47 -10.90 15.62
C ALA A 147 2.45 -10.18 16.50
N VAL A 148 2.77 -8.94 16.89
CA VAL A 148 1.92 -8.09 17.72
C VAL A 148 1.09 -7.21 16.79
N TRP A 149 -0.23 -7.40 16.85
CA TRP A 149 -1.19 -6.75 15.97
C TRP A 149 -1.68 -5.41 16.54
N ALA A 150 -1.90 -5.35 17.85
CA ALA A 150 -2.43 -4.17 18.51
C ALA A 150 -1.54 -3.75 19.68
N ILE A 151 -1.41 -2.43 19.87
CA ILE A 151 -0.73 -1.81 20.99
C ILE A 151 -1.47 -0.55 21.41
N LYS A 152 -1.59 -0.32 22.72
CA LYS A 152 -2.18 0.89 23.31
C LYS A 152 -1.50 1.29 24.60
N ALA A 153 -1.38 2.60 24.84
CA ALA A 153 -0.99 3.16 26.12
C ALA A 153 -2.24 3.59 26.91
N SER A 154 -2.21 3.51 28.23
CA SER A 154 -3.25 4.13 29.06
C SER A 154 -3.11 5.65 29.06
N HIS A 155 -4.23 6.36 29.22
CA HIS A 155 -4.26 7.83 29.25
C HIS A 155 -3.40 8.45 30.36
N ASP A 156 -3.14 7.73 31.45
CA ASP A 156 -2.27 8.19 32.53
C ASP A 156 -0.79 7.82 32.33
N GLY A 157 -0.44 7.14 31.23
CA GLY A 157 0.91 6.73 30.88
C GLY A 157 1.50 5.64 31.78
N LYS A 158 0.70 5.01 32.65
CA LYS A 158 1.21 3.99 33.59
C LYS A 158 1.13 2.58 33.04
N LEU A 159 0.22 2.30 32.12
CA LEU A 159 -0.01 0.99 31.56
C LEU A 159 0.16 1.00 30.05
N ALA A 160 0.50 -0.17 29.50
CA ALA A 160 0.36 -0.46 28.09
C ALA A 160 -0.27 -1.84 27.91
N ALA A 161 -0.95 -2.04 26.80
CA ALA A 161 -1.49 -3.33 26.39
C ALA A 161 -0.98 -3.69 25.00
N THR A 162 -0.60 -4.95 24.81
CA THR A 162 -0.21 -5.50 23.51
C THR A 162 -0.93 -6.80 23.25
N ALA A 163 -1.30 -7.06 22.01
CA ALA A 163 -1.97 -8.30 21.64
C ALA A 163 -1.63 -8.74 20.22
N GLY A 164 -1.71 -10.04 19.97
CA GLY A 164 -1.24 -10.65 18.72
C GLY A 164 -2.13 -11.78 18.19
N TYR A 165 -1.55 -12.55 17.27
CA TYR A 165 -2.20 -13.68 16.61
C TYR A 165 -2.46 -14.89 17.52
N ASP A 166 -1.73 -15.01 18.61
CA ASP A 166 -1.87 -16.10 19.57
C ASP A 166 -3.09 -15.97 20.50
N GLY A 167 -3.84 -14.87 20.40
CA GLY A 167 -4.96 -14.55 21.28
C GLY A 167 -4.54 -14.10 22.68
N LEU A 168 -3.23 -13.92 22.89
CA LEU A 168 -2.69 -13.44 24.14
C LEU A 168 -2.79 -11.92 24.17
N VAL A 169 -3.32 -11.40 25.27
CA VAL A 169 -3.24 -9.99 25.60
C VAL A 169 -2.26 -9.86 26.75
N LYS A 170 -1.24 -9.04 26.59
CA LYS A 170 -0.26 -8.71 27.64
C LYS A 170 -0.52 -7.31 28.15
N LEU A 171 -0.67 -7.18 29.46
CA LEU A 171 -0.74 -5.91 30.16
C LEU A 171 0.62 -5.62 30.79
N TRP A 172 1.10 -4.39 30.64
CA TRP A 172 2.43 -3.96 31.06
C TRP A 172 2.34 -2.79 32.02
N ASP A 173 3.23 -2.76 33.00
CA ASP A 173 3.61 -1.52 33.69
C ASP A 173 4.57 -0.76 32.76
N LEU A 174 4.16 0.40 32.27
CA LEU A 174 4.86 1.12 31.22
C LEU A 174 6.17 1.78 31.68
N PRO A 175 6.23 2.47 32.85
CA PRO A 175 7.49 3.04 33.35
C PRO A 175 8.57 1.98 33.58
N GLY A 176 8.21 0.82 34.12
CA GLY A 176 9.13 -0.30 34.34
C GLY A 176 9.32 -1.21 33.12
N ARG A 177 8.45 -1.11 32.10
CA ARG A 177 8.32 -2.04 30.97
C ARG A 177 8.19 -3.50 31.44
N ALA A 178 7.57 -3.68 32.60
CA ALA A 178 7.43 -4.99 33.22
C ALA A 178 6.09 -5.61 32.83
N LEU A 179 6.10 -6.91 32.52
CA LEU A 179 4.87 -7.65 32.31
C LEU A 179 4.05 -7.66 33.62
N LYS A 180 2.86 -7.06 33.60
CA LYS A 180 1.94 -7.02 34.73
C LYS A 180 1.03 -8.24 34.75
N ALA A 181 0.47 -8.62 33.60
CA ALA A 181 -0.42 -9.77 33.49
C ALA A 181 -0.52 -10.32 32.06
N ASP A 182 -0.76 -11.63 31.96
CA ASP A 182 -1.24 -12.29 30.74
C ASP A 182 -2.75 -12.49 30.84
N LEU A 183 -3.53 -11.82 29.98
CA LEU A 183 -4.98 -11.93 29.92
C LEU A 183 -5.35 -12.92 28.80
N LYS A 184 -5.82 -14.11 29.20
CA LYS A 184 -6.06 -15.25 28.30
C LYS A 184 -7.54 -15.60 28.25
N LYS A 185 -8.23 -15.17 27.19
CA LYS A 185 -9.66 -15.48 26.97
C LYS A 185 -10.00 -15.73 25.51
N HIS A 186 -9.46 -14.91 24.62
CA HIS A 186 -9.79 -14.97 23.19
C HIS A 186 -9.33 -16.27 22.54
N LYS A 187 -10.15 -16.76 21.61
CA LYS A 187 -9.86 -17.95 20.79
C LYS A 187 -9.43 -17.51 19.39
N GLY A 188 -8.16 -17.12 19.25
CA GLY A 188 -7.62 -16.61 17.99
C GLY A 188 -7.18 -15.16 18.11
N TRP A 189 -7.06 -14.46 16.98
CA TRP A 189 -6.34 -13.19 16.92
C TRP A 189 -7.06 -12.09 17.70
N VAL A 190 -6.30 -11.28 18.44
CA VAL A 190 -6.83 -10.05 19.04
C VAL A 190 -6.46 -8.88 18.15
N ARG A 191 -7.47 -8.23 17.58
CA ARG A 191 -7.32 -7.23 16.52
C ARG A 191 -7.25 -5.81 17.05
N SER A 192 -7.85 -5.53 18.20
CA SER A 192 -7.93 -4.17 18.74
C SER A 192 -7.97 -4.17 20.26
N LEU A 193 -7.45 -3.09 20.82
CA LEU A 193 -7.31 -2.81 22.24
C LEU A 193 -7.72 -1.36 22.46
N ASP A 194 -8.35 -1.08 23.60
CA ASP A 194 -8.49 0.30 24.06
C ASP A 194 -8.63 0.38 25.58
N PHE A 195 -8.03 1.40 26.19
CA PHE A 195 -8.20 1.68 27.61
C PHE A 195 -9.37 2.64 27.83
N SER A 196 -10.09 2.47 28.94
CA SER A 196 -11.01 3.50 29.37
C SER A 196 -10.24 4.79 29.71
N PRO A 197 -10.86 5.99 29.59
CA PRO A 197 -10.17 7.27 29.84
C PRO A 197 -9.57 7.39 31.24
N ASP A 198 -10.19 6.76 32.24
CA ASP A 198 -9.71 6.69 33.62
C ASP A 198 -8.62 5.63 33.84
N GLY A 199 -8.29 4.83 32.82
CA GLY A 199 -7.30 3.75 32.85
C GLY A 199 -7.73 2.52 33.66
N THR A 200 -8.95 2.47 34.21
CA THR A 200 -9.40 1.39 35.09
C THR A 200 -9.88 0.14 34.34
N LYS A 201 -10.17 0.28 33.04
CA LYS A 201 -10.63 -0.81 32.18
C LYS A 201 -9.79 -0.92 30.92
N LEU A 202 -9.67 -2.15 30.42
CA LEU A 202 -9.12 -2.46 29.11
C LEU A 202 -10.17 -3.26 28.34
N ALA A 203 -10.52 -2.84 27.13
CA ALA A 203 -11.33 -3.62 26.21
C ALA A 203 -10.43 -4.30 25.17
N THR A 204 -10.68 -5.59 24.93
CA THR A 204 -9.94 -6.39 23.93
C THR A 204 -10.93 -7.01 22.94
N ALA A 205 -10.64 -6.88 21.64
CA ALA A 205 -11.52 -7.32 20.56
C ALA A 205 -10.89 -8.48 19.77
N GLY A 206 -11.61 -9.60 19.65
CA GLY A 206 -11.09 -10.85 19.10
C GLY A 206 -11.74 -11.30 17.78
N GLU A 207 -11.03 -12.18 17.08
CA GLU A 207 -11.52 -12.87 15.88
C GLU A 207 -12.64 -13.88 16.18
N ASP A 208 -12.81 -14.23 17.46
CA ASP A 208 -13.91 -15.05 17.97
C ASP A 208 -15.26 -14.30 18.07
N GLY A 209 -15.32 -13.05 17.60
CA GLY A 209 -16.53 -12.23 17.61
C GLY A 209 -16.87 -11.63 18.98
N THR A 210 -15.95 -11.75 19.95
CA THR A 210 -16.17 -11.25 21.31
C THR A 210 -15.34 -10.01 21.62
N VAL A 211 -15.85 -9.22 22.56
CA VAL A 211 -15.10 -8.18 23.25
C VAL A 211 -15.04 -8.51 24.72
N VAL A 212 -13.84 -8.53 25.30
CA VAL A 212 -13.64 -8.77 26.73
C VAL A 212 -13.23 -7.47 27.39
N VAL A 213 -13.93 -7.12 28.47
CA VAL A 213 -13.62 -5.95 29.31
C VAL A 213 -12.95 -6.44 30.58
N TRP A 214 -11.76 -5.93 30.85
CA TRP A 214 -10.91 -6.31 31.96
C TRP A 214 -10.79 -5.15 32.95
N ASP A 215 -10.66 -5.49 34.23
CA ASP A 215 -10.26 -4.55 35.27
C ASP A 215 -8.73 -4.47 35.31
N THR A 216 -8.16 -3.28 35.13
CA THR A 216 -6.70 -3.13 35.03
C THR A 216 -5.99 -3.16 36.38
N GLY A 217 -6.73 -3.01 37.49
CA GLY A 217 -6.18 -3.06 38.85
C GLY A 217 -6.00 -4.50 39.32
N THR A 218 -7.04 -5.31 39.14
CA THR A 218 -7.12 -6.71 39.56
C THR A 218 -6.73 -7.71 38.47
N ASN A 219 -6.65 -7.25 37.21
CA ASN A 219 -6.47 -8.07 36.01
C ASN A 219 -7.60 -9.10 35.78
N ALA A 220 -8.75 -8.90 36.43
CA ALA A 220 -9.89 -9.80 36.32
C ALA A 220 -10.76 -9.43 35.11
N GLU A 221 -11.39 -10.46 34.52
CA GLU A 221 -12.46 -10.24 33.55
C GLU A 221 -13.67 -9.60 34.26
N ILE A 222 -14.09 -8.43 33.80
CA ILE A 222 -15.34 -7.80 34.23
C ILE A 222 -16.50 -8.41 33.45
N ARG A 223 -16.34 -8.55 32.13
CA ARG A 223 -17.39 -9.05 31.24
C ARG A 223 -16.84 -9.52 29.89
N THR A 224 -17.51 -10.51 29.29
CA THR A 224 -17.39 -10.85 27.87
C THR A 224 -18.68 -10.45 27.13
N LEU A 225 -18.55 -9.72 26.04
CA LEU A 225 -19.63 -9.30 25.14
C LEU A 225 -19.57 -10.16 23.86
N ALA A 226 -20.66 -10.85 23.53
CA ALA A 226 -20.83 -11.49 22.23
C ALA A 226 -21.20 -10.41 21.20
N ALA A 227 -20.19 -9.67 20.74
CA ALA A 227 -20.41 -8.38 20.10
C ALA A 227 -20.91 -8.52 18.67
N HIS A 228 -20.24 -9.33 17.85
CA HIS A 228 -20.50 -9.44 16.41
C HIS A 228 -20.61 -10.92 15.97
N ALA A 229 -21.29 -11.16 14.86
CA ALA A 229 -21.42 -12.51 14.29
C ALA A 229 -20.14 -13.00 13.57
N GLY A 230 -19.17 -12.12 13.38
CA GLY A 230 -17.84 -12.39 12.85
C GLY A 230 -16.76 -11.65 13.63
N PRO A 231 -15.53 -11.58 13.13
CA PRO A 231 -14.40 -10.96 13.84
C PRO A 231 -14.70 -9.55 14.32
N VAL A 232 -14.35 -9.23 15.56
CA VAL A 232 -14.35 -7.84 16.05
C VAL A 232 -12.97 -7.25 15.77
N THR A 233 -12.94 -6.26 14.90
CA THR A 233 -11.71 -5.70 14.33
C THR A 233 -11.32 -4.37 14.96
N ALA A 234 -12.26 -3.67 15.60
CA ALA A 234 -12.03 -2.37 16.19
C ALA A 234 -12.84 -2.19 17.48
N VAL A 235 -12.23 -1.55 18.48
CA VAL A 235 -12.89 -1.13 19.72
C VAL A 235 -12.42 0.27 20.12
N ALA A 236 -13.30 1.08 20.67
CA ALA A 236 -12.97 2.39 21.23
C ALA A 236 -13.90 2.77 22.37
N PHE A 237 -13.35 3.21 23.51
CA PHE A 237 -14.11 3.87 24.56
C PHE A 237 -14.43 5.32 24.17
N SER A 238 -15.61 5.79 24.55
CA SER A 238 -15.92 7.21 24.50
C SER A 238 -15.07 7.98 25.50
N PRO A 239 -14.78 9.28 25.28
CA PRO A 239 -13.97 10.09 26.19
C PRO A 239 -14.56 10.26 27.60
N ASP A 240 -15.86 10.04 27.77
CA ASP A 240 -16.53 10.00 29.08
C ASP A 240 -16.46 8.61 29.75
N GLY A 241 -15.98 7.58 29.05
CA GLY A 241 -15.87 6.19 29.52
C GLY A 241 -17.19 5.44 29.64
N LEU A 242 -18.32 6.07 29.27
CA LEU A 242 -19.67 5.49 29.47
C LEU A 242 -20.10 4.58 28.32
N THR A 243 -19.52 4.76 27.14
CA THR A 243 -19.88 4.03 25.92
C THR A 243 -18.65 3.30 25.37
N LEU A 244 -18.86 2.07 24.93
CA LEU A 244 -17.88 1.34 24.11
C LEU A 244 -18.45 1.20 22.69
N ALA A 245 -17.69 1.61 21.69
CA ALA A 245 -18.00 1.36 20.29
C ALA A 245 -17.19 0.18 19.79
N THR A 246 -17.84 -0.75 19.08
CA THR A 246 -17.20 -1.94 18.49
C THR A 246 -17.52 -2.02 17.01
N GLY A 247 -16.54 -2.38 16.19
CA GLY A 247 -16.70 -2.62 14.76
C GLY A 247 -16.21 -4.01 14.37
N GLY A 248 -16.84 -4.64 13.38
CA GLY A 248 -16.49 -6.01 13.00
C GLY A 248 -16.82 -6.39 11.55
N GLY A 249 -16.62 -7.68 11.26
CA GLY A 249 -16.85 -8.30 9.95
C GLY A 249 -18.31 -8.41 9.53
N ASP A 250 -19.25 -8.17 10.45
CA ASP A 250 -20.68 -8.08 10.14
C ASP A 250 -21.10 -6.69 9.61
N LYS A 251 -20.11 -5.79 9.41
CA LYS A 251 -20.27 -4.46 8.79
C LYS A 251 -21.02 -3.46 9.68
N LEU A 252 -21.22 -3.79 10.95
CA LEU A 252 -21.91 -2.95 11.91
C LEU A 252 -20.93 -2.26 12.85
N VAL A 253 -21.33 -1.08 13.31
CA VAL A 253 -20.79 -0.50 14.53
C VAL A 253 -21.83 -0.74 15.63
N LYS A 254 -21.44 -1.30 16.76
CA LYS A 254 -22.33 -1.47 17.92
C LYS A 254 -21.88 -0.59 19.06
N LEU A 255 -22.85 -0.03 19.77
CA LEU A 255 -22.64 0.85 20.92
C LEU A 255 -23.11 0.13 22.18
N TRP A 256 -22.25 0.06 23.16
CA TRP A 256 -22.48 -0.65 24.42
C TRP A 256 -22.46 0.32 25.58
N ASP A 257 -23.39 0.14 26.51
CA ASP A 257 -23.27 0.76 27.83
C ASP A 257 -22.20 0.01 28.63
N VAL A 258 -21.16 0.72 29.09
CA VAL A 258 -20.01 0.10 29.77
C VAL A 258 -20.39 -0.45 31.14
N ALA A 259 -21.28 0.23 31.87
CA ALA A 259 -21.66 -0.16 33.22
C ALA A 259 -22.64 -1.35 33.20
N ALA A 260 -23.66 -1.30 32.35
CA ALA A 260 -24.64 -2.36 32.20
C ALA A 260 -24.10 -3.55 31.39
N GLY A 261 -23.18 -3.31 30.47
CA GLY A 261 -22.66 -4.31 29.54
C GLY A 261 -23.69 -4.75 28.50
N THR A 262 -24.61 -3.85 28.13
CA THR A 262 -25.70 -4.10 27.19
C THR A 262 -25.56 -3.28 25.93
N GLU A 263 -25.90 -3.86 24.78
CA GLU A 263 -26.00 -3.12 23.51
C GLU A 263 -27.12 -2.06 23.63
N LYS A 264 -26.78 -0.79 23.42
CA LYS A 264 -27.73 0.33 23.46
C LYS A 264 -28.04 0.92 22.09
N GLY A 265 -27.32 0.51 21.05
CA GLY A 265 -27.57 0.94 19.68
C GLY A 265 -26.57 0.35 18.69
N LYS A 266 -26.87 0.54 17.41
CA LYS A 266 -26.01 0.16 16.30
C LYS A 266 -26.04 1.22 15.20
N LEU A 267 -24.94 1.35 14.47
CA LEU A 267 -24.79 2.24 13.33
C LEU A 267 -24.63 1.39 12.08
N GLU A 268 -25.48 1.66 11.09
CA GLU A 268 -25.56 0.91 9.83
C GLU A 268 -25.17 1.81 8.66
N GLY A 269 -24.46 1.25 7.68
CA GLY A 269 -24.15 1.97 6.44
C GLY A 269 -22.84 1.55 5.77
N HIS A 270 -21.94 0.88 6.48
CA HIS A 270 -20.74 0.32 5.86
C HIS A 270 -21.09 -0.84 4.91
N ALA A 271 -20.44 -0.89 3.75
CA ALA A 271 -20.70 -1.91 2.72
C ALA A 271 -19.84 -3.17 2.90
N ASP A 272 -18.80 -3.08 3.74
CA ASP A 272 -17.84 -4.13 4.01
C ASP A 272 -17.31 -4.05 5.45
N THR A 273 -16.41 -4.97 5.80
CA THR A 273 -15.79 -5.14 7.12
C THR A 273 -15.18 -3.84 7.63
N LEU A 274 -15.45 -3.50 8.88
CA LEU A 274 -14.78 -2.38 9.54
C LEU A 274 -13.36 -2.76 9.94
N TRP A 275 -12.47 -1.78 10.01
CA TRP A 275 -11.10 -1.93 10.47
C TRP A 275 -10.70 -0.92 11.54
N ALA A 276 -11.38 0.22 11.61
CA ALA A 276 -11.07 1.25 12.60
C ALA A 276 -12.34 1.91 13.12
N VAL A 277 -12.32 2.23 14.42
CA VAL A 277 -13.35 2.98 15.15
C VAL A 277 -12.59 3.89 16.11
N THR A 278 -12.92 5.18 16.15
CA THR A 278 -12.31 6.13 17.08
C THR A 278 -13.26 7.27 17.41
N TYR A 279 -13.29 7.71 18.66
CA TYR A 279 -14.03 8.90 19.08
C TYR A 279 -13.19 10.16 18.83
N SER A 280 -13.86 11.28 18.52
CA SER A 280 -13.21 12.58 18.61
C SER A 280 -12.84 12.89 20.06
N PRO A 281 -11.73 13.62 20.31
CA PRO A 281 -11.35 14.05 21.66
C PRO A 281 -12.47 14.70 22.49
N ASP A 282 -13.35 15.48 21.85
CA ASP A 282 -14.51 16.10 22.50
C ASP A 282 -15.70 15.14 22.73
N GLY A 283 -15.63 13.91 22.21
CA GLY A 283 -16.67 12.89 22.29
C GLY A 283 -17.92 13.18 21.45
N THR A 284 -17.96 14.24 20.65
CA THR A 284 -19.15 14.64 19.88
C THR A 284 -19.27 13.91 18.55
N LYS A 285 -18.19 13.29 18.07
CA LYS A 285 -18.12 12.52 16.83
C LYS A 285 -17.52 11.15 17.05
N LEU A 286 -17.95 10.20 16.23
CA LEU A 286 -17.31 8.90 16.05
C LEU A 286 -16.88 8.79 14.59
N ALA A 287 -15.64 8.39 14.33
CA ALA A 287 -15.17 8.04 13.00
C ALA A 287 -15.02 6.53 12.89
N THR A 288 -15.52 5.96 11.79
CA THR A 288 -15.43 4.53 11.50
C THR A 288 -14.96 4.31 10.07
N ALA A 289 -14.12 3.32 9.85
CA ALA A 289 -13.51 3.08 8.55
C ALA A 289 -13.31 1.59 8.30
N GLY A 290 -13.28 1.19 7.03
CA GLY A 290 -13.24 -0.22 6.68
C GLY A 290 -12.78 -0.57 5.26
N ALA A 291 -13.03 -1.82 4.89
CA ALA A 291 -12.70 -2.42 3.61
C ALA A 291 -13.53 -1.87 2.45
N ASP A 292 -14.63 -1.17 2.76
CA ASP A 292 -15.44 -0.41 1.81
C ASP A 292 -14.80 0.92 1.37
N ARG A 293 -13.56 1.18 1.82
CA ARG A 293 -12.68 2.26 1.37
C ARG A 293 -13.17 3.67 1.73
N VAL A 294 -14.13 3.74 2.65
CA VAL A 294 -14.69 5.01 3.13
C VAL A 294 -14.46 5.18 4.62
N VAL A 295 -14.47 6.43 5.05
CA VAL A 295 -14.60 6.78 6.46
C VAL A 295 -15.98 7.38 6.67
N LYS A 296 -16.73 6.91 7.66
CA LYS A 296 -18.00 7.48 8.08
C LYS A 296 -17.82 8.25 9.38
N LEU A 297 -18.46 9.42 9.44
CA LEU A 297 -18.55 10.25 10.63
C LEU A 297 -19.97 10.15 11.19
N TRP A 298 -20.08 9.97 12.50
CA TRP A 298 -21.35 9.86 13.21
C TRP A 298 -21.42 10.90 14.33
N ASN A 299 -22.61 11.45 14.55
CA ASN A 299 -22.89 12.24 15.74
C ASN A 299 -23.19 11.30 16.91
N THR A 300 -22.46 11.45 18.01
CA THR A 300 -22.60 10.54 19.17
C THR A 300 -23.88 10.78 19.95
N ALA A 301 -24.38 12.02 19.97
CA ALA A 301 -25.58 12.40 20.70
C ALA A 301 -26.87 11.76 20.16
N ASP A 302 -26.99 11.60 18.84
CA ASP A 302 -28.20 11.06 18.19
C ASP A 302 -27.93 9.81 17.34
N SER A 303 -26.69 9.34 17.28
CA SER A 303 -26.25 8.17 16.50
C SER A 303 -26.55 8.27 15.01
N LYS A 304 -26.63 9.48 14.45
CA LYS A 304 -26.85 9.70 13.02
C LYS A 304 -25.56 9.92 12.25
N GLU A 305 -25.54 9.49 10.98
CA GLU A 305 -24.44 9.77 10.07
C GLU A 305 -24.34 11.29 9.83
N HIS A 306 -23.18 11.86 10.14
CA HIS A 306 -22.80 13.25 9.85
C HIS A 306 -22.23 13.39 8.43
N GLY A 307 -21.56 12.36 7.94
CA GLY A 307 -21.15 12.26 6.54
C GLY A 307 -20.25 11.07 6.22
N THR A 308 -20.10 10.81 4.92
CA THR A 308 -19.17 9.83 4.37
C THR A 308 -18.03 10.54 3.65
N LEU A 309 -16.80 10.18 4.00
CA LEU A 309 -15.56 10.66 3.41
C LEU A 309 -15.05 9.58 2.45
N ALA A 310 -15.11 9.87 1.16
CA ALA A 310 -14.72 8.94 0.09
C ALA A 310 -13.54 9.50 -0.70
N GLY A 311 -12.60 8.64 -1.07
CA GLY A 311 -11.43 9.04 -1.87
C GLY A 311 -10.25 8.06 -1.82
N HIS A 312 -10.22 7.14 -0.85
CA HIS A 312 -9.24 6.06 -0.83
C HIS A 312 -9.53 5.02 -1.92
N LYS A 313 -8.47 4.42 -2.46
CA LYS A 313 -8.54 3.43 -3.54
C LYS A 313 -8.52 1.98 -3.04
N ASP A 314 -8.22 1.79 -1.75
CA ASP A 314 -8.16 0.51 -1.08
C ASP A 314 -8.65 0.63 0.37
N TRP A 315 -8.58 -0.45 1.15
CA TRP A 315 -9.08 -0.51 2.53
C TRP A 315 -8.52 0.61 3.38
N VAL A 316 -9.38 1.22 4.19
CA VAL A 316 -8.96 2.21 5.20
C VAL A 316 -8.75 1.47 6.51
N THR A 317 -7.50 1.44 6.97
CA THR A 317 -7.08 0.57 8.08
C THR A 317 -6.99 1.30 9.41
N SER A 318 -6.83 2.62 9.40
CA SER A 318 -6.67 3.43 10.61
C SER A 318 -7.18 4.84 10.39
N VAL A 319 -7.74 5.42 11.45
CA VAL A 319 -8.19 6.81 11.51
C VAL A 319 -7.74 7.45 12.82
N SER A 320 -7.39 8.74 12.78
CA SER A 320 -6.96 9.50 13.95
C SER A 320 -7.44 10.94 13.85
N PHE A 321 -8.20 11.41 14.84
CA PHE A 321 -8.56 12.82 14.93
C PHE A 321 -7.34 13.67 15.30
N THR A 322 -7.34 14.92 14.86
CA THR A 322 -6.47 15.94 15.45
C THR A 322 -7.00 16.35 16.82
N PRO A 323 -6.13 16.73 17.78
CA PRO A 323 -6.55 17.10 19.14
C PRO A 323 -7.55 18.26 19.20
N ASP A 324 -7.56 19.13 18.19
CA ASP A 324 -8.50 20.26 18.04
C ASP A 324 -9.88 19.84 17.49
N ASN A 325 -10.10 18.56 17.17
CA ASN A 325 -11.30 18.00 16.53
C ASN A 325 -11.63 18.54 15.14
N ALA A 326 -10.80 19.43 14.57
CA ALA A 326 -11.09 20.08 13.30
C ALA A 326 -10.85 19.14 12.11
N ARG A 327 -9.90 18.21 12.24
CA ARG A 327 -9.47 17.34 11.15
C ARG A 327 -9.40 15.88 11.55
N LEU A 328 -9.46 15.03 10.53
CA LEU A 328 -9.28 13.58 10.66
C LEU A 328 -8.22 13.11 9.67
N ALA A 329 -7.24 12.36 10.15
CA ALA A 329 -6.30 11.63 9.30
C ALA A 329 -6.83 10.21 9.06
N SER A 330 -6.74 9.72 7.82
CA SER A 330 -7.05 8.33 7.46
C SER A 330 -5.88 7.69 6.71
N ALA A 331 -5.56 6.45 7.06
CA ALA A 331 -4.53 5.64 6.42
C ALA A 331 -5.15 4.48 5.64
N SER A 332 -4.56 4.15 4.50
CA SER A 332 -5.07 3.09 3.63
C SER A 332 -3.98 2.21 3.03
N LEU A 333 -4.39 1.00 2.65
CA LEU A 333 -3.57 0.06 1.89
C LEU A 333 -3.20 0.58 0.48
N ASP A 334 -3.88 1.62 -0.01
CA ASP A 334 -3.53 2.33 -1.25
C ASP A 334 -2.19 3.11 -1.14
N GLY A 335 -1.62 3.17 0.07
CA GLY A 335 -0.35 3.81 0.36
C GLY A 335 -0.46 5.30 0.68
N ALA A 336 -1.66 5.86 0.69
CA ALA A 336 -1.92 7.25 1.02
C ALA A 336 -2.36 7.43 2.47
N VAL A 337 -1.97 8.58 3.03
CA VAL A 337 -2.61 9.16 4.20
C VAL A 337 -3.37 10.40 3.73
N LYS A 338 -4.67 10.46 3.98
CA LYS A 338 -5.51 11.62 3.63
C LYS A 338 -5.90 12.38 4.89
N PHE A 339 -6.07 13.69 4.76
CA PHE A 339 -6.70 14.51 5.78
C PHE A 339 -8.09 14.93 5.33
N TRP A 340 -8.98 15.11 6.29
CA TRP A 340 -10.35 15.53 6.06
C TRP A 340 -10.70 16.65 7.02
N ASP A 341 -11.36 17.67 6.51
CA ASP A 341 -12.02 18.65 7.35
C ASP A 341 -13.31 18.05 7.91
N VAL A 342 -13.47 18.00 9.23
CA VAL A 342 -14.61 17.32 9.87
C VAL A 342 -15.93 18.07 9.64
N ALA A 343 -15.89 19.39 9.54
CA ALA A 343 -17.08 20.22 9.38
C ALA A 343 -17.60 20.19 7.94
N SER A 344 -16.74 20.51 6.97
CA SER A 344 -17.06 20.59 5.55
C SER A 344 -17.03 19.23 4.84
N LYS A 345 -16.36 18.23 5.42
CA LYS A 345 -16.13 16.89 4.84
C LYS A 345 -15.22 16.90 3.61
N ALA A 346 -14.53 18.01 3.38
CA ALA A 346 -13.64 18.15 2.24
C ALA A 346 -12.31 17.44 2.48
N GLU A 347 -11.77 16.81 1.43
CA GLU A 347 -10.42 16.27 1.43
C GLU A 347 -9.40 17.43 1.52
N GLN A 348 -8.42 17.28 2.40
CA GLN A 348 -7.26 18.14 2.53
C GLN A 348 -5.99 17.39 2.12
N LYS A 349 -4.96 18.13 1.73
CA LYS A 349 -3.66 17.57 1.37
C LYS A 349 -3.09 16.75 2.53
N GLY A 350 -2.82 15.48 2.22
CA GLY A 350 -2.07 14.59 3.09
C GLY A 350 -0.58 14.90 3.12
N PRO A 351 0.19 14.19 3.98
CA PRO A 351 1.64 14.24 3.93
C PRO A 351 2.13 13.74 2.57
N PRO A 352 3.21 14.32 2.02
CA PRO A 352 3.74 13.86 0.74
C PRO A 352 4.18 12.38 0.82
N PRO A 353 4.08 11.63 -0.28
CA PRO A 353 4.71 10.32 -0.40
C PRO A 353 6.22 10.43 -0.12
N VAL A 354 6.85 9.32 0.27
CA VAL A 354 8.31 9.30 0.40
C VAL A 354 8.91 9.34 -0.99
N GLU A 355 9.68 10.38 -1.27
CA GLU A 355 10.34 10.57 -2.55
C GLU A 355 11.29 9.41 -2.86
N GLY A 356 11.20 8.86 -4.08
CA GLY A 356 12.01 7.73 -4.53
C GLY A 356 11.65 6.36 -3.92
N ALA A 357 10.67 6.30 -3.01
CA ALA A 357 10.19 5.03 -2.46
C ALA A 357 9.03 4.47 -3.29
N LYS A 358 8.98 3.14 -3.44
CA LYS A 358 7.81 2.47 -4.00
C LYS A 358 6.60 2.69 -3.08
N PRO A 359 5.38 2.86 -3.63
CA PRO A 359 4.18 2.92 -2.82
C PRO A 359 4.07 1.66 -1.96
N SER A 360 3.72 1.86 -0.70
CA SER A 360 3.66 0.81 0.32
C SER A 360 2.40 1.01 1.15
N SER A 361 1.70 -0.08 1.45
CA SER A 361 0.48 -0.05 2.24
C SER A 361 0.73 0.60 3.60
N VAL A 362 -0.11 1.58 3.95
CA VAL A 362 -0.11 2.24 5.25
C VAL A 362 -1.13 1.53 6.13
N TRP A 363 -0.70 1.11 7.32
CA TRP A 363 -1.53 0.33 8.24
C TRP A 363 -2.05 1.17 9.40
N CYS A 364 -1.21 2.04 9.96
CA CYS A 364 -1.61 2.90 11.07
C CYS A 364 -1.19 4.34 10.87
N VAL A 365 -2.02 5.23 11.39
CA VAL A 365 -1.71 6.65 11.58
C VAL A 365 -2.08 7.05 13.00
N ALA A 366 -1.20 7.79 13.68
CA ALA A 366 -1.46 8.34 15.00
C ALA A 366 -1.02 9.79 15.03
N VAL A 367 -1.95 10.72 15.25
CA VAL A 367 -1.61 12.14 15.45
C VAL A 367 -1.10 12.30 16.88
N ALA A 368 0.03 12.99 17.04
CA ALA A 368 0.59 13.23 18.36
C ALA A 368 -0.34 14.14 19.19
N PRO A 369 -0.36 14.01 20.53
CA PRO A 369 -1.22 14.82 21.40
C PRO A 369 -1.04 16.33 21.27
N ASN A 370 0.13 16.79 20.83
CA ASN A 370 0.40 18.21 20.55
C ASN A 370 -0.21 18.71 19.23
N GLY A 371 -0.70 17.81 18.37
CA GLY A 371 -1.28 18.12 17.05
C GLY A 371 -0.28 18.60 16.00
N GLN A 372 1.01 18.64 16.30
CA GLN A 372 2.06 19.18 15.42
C GLN A 372 2.72 18.11 14.56
N SER A 373 2.79 16.87 15.05
CA SER A 373 3.36 15.74 14.33
C SER A 373 2.41 14.55 14.31
N MET A 374 2.70 13.60 13.44
CA MET A 374 2.00 12.32 13.38
C MET A 374 2.96 11.21 13.02
N PHE A 375 2.63 10.02 13.50
CA PHE A 375 3.29 8.79 13.12
C PHE A 375 2.54 8.10 11.98
N ILE A 376 3.29 7.57 11.02
CA ILE A 376 2.79 6.76 9.90
C ILE A 376 3.52 5.41 9.92
N GLY A 377 2.76 4.34 10.12
CA GLY A 377 3.24 2.95 10.06
C GLY A 377 2.84 2.28 8.74
N SER A 378 3.81 1.65 8.08
CA SER A 378 3.62 1.00 6.78
C SER A 378 4.36 -0.32 6.68
N HIS A 379 4.13 -1.07 5.60
CA HIS A 379 4.97 -2.22 5.25
C HIS A 379 6.45 -1.84 5.01
N ALA A 380 6.75 -0.59 4.67
CA ALA A 380 8.11 -0.11 4.50
C ALA A 380 8.79 0.32 5.81
N GLY A 381 8.05 0.37 6.93
CA GLY A 381 8.52 0.83 8.23
C GLY A 381 7.70 2.01 8.78
N GLY A 382 8.18 2.59 9.87
CA GLY A 382 7.56 3.71 10.58
C GLY A 382 8.30 5.03 10.40
N ARG A 383 7.56 6.13 10.27
CA ARG A 383 8.12 7.48 10.24
C ARG A 383 7.26 8.48 10.99
N ILE A 384 7.91 9.49 11.56
CA ILE A 384 7.25 10.66 12.16
C ILE A 384 7.37 11.81 11.16
N VAL A 385 6.25 12.46 10.88
CA VAL A 385 6.16 13.60 9.96
C VAL A 385 5.37 14.73 10.61
N PRO A 386 5.59 16.00 10.21
CA PRO A 386 4.72 17.09 10.63
C PRO A 386 3.30 16.88 10.11
N VAL A 387 2.31 17.31 10.89
CA VAL A 387 0.93 17.39 10.42
C VAL A 387 0.88 18.47 9.33
N PRO A 388 0.41 18.16 8.10
CA PRO A 388 0.38 19.13 7.02
C PRO A 388 -0.54 20.31 7.35
N SER A 389 -0.24 21.48 6.80
CA SER A 389 -1.13 22.64 6.89
C SER A 389 -2.48 22.33 6.23
N PRO A 390 -3.59 22.86 6.78
CA PRO A 390 -4.91 22.65 6.20
C PRO A 390 -5.01 23.35 4.84
N GLU A 391 -4.92 22.56 3.78
CA GLU A 391 -5.08 23.02 2.40
C GLU A 391 -5.99 22.03 1.68
N LEU A 392 -7.02 22.51 0.98
CA LEU A 392 -7.91 21.65 0.22
C LEU A 392 -7.12 20.85 -0.81
N ALA A 393 -7.43 19.56 -0.91
CA ALA A 393 -6.90 18.75 -2.00
C ALA A 393 -7.43 19.31 -3.32
N PRO A 394 -6.60 19.37 -4.38
CA PRO A 394 -7.08 19.77 -5.69
C PRO A 394 -8.23 18.85 -6.11
N VAL A 395 -9.28 19.43 -6.69
CA VAL A 395 -10.42 18.66 -7.20
C VAL A 395 -9.87 17.56 -8.10
N PRO A 396 -10.20 16.28 -7.86
CA PRO A 396 -9.68 15.19 -8.68
C PRO A 396 -10.01 15.48 -10.14
N PRO A 397 -9.05 15.29 -11.07
CA PRO A 397 -9.34 15.47 -12.48
C PRO A 397 -10.53 14.59 -12.86
N PRO A 398 -11.40 15.04 -13.80
CA PRO A 398 -12.52 14.24 -14.26
C PRO A 398 -12.02 12.84 -14.66
N PRO A 399 -12.82 11.79 -14.40
CA PRO A 399 -12.42 10.43 -14.72
C PRO A 399 -11.99 10.37 -16.19
N PRO A 400 -10.91 9.63 -16.51
CA PRO A 400 -10.49 9.47 -17.90
C PRO A 400 -11.69 8.95 -18.72
N PRO A 401 -11.84 9.42 -19.97
CA PRO A 401 -12.94 8.98 -20.82
C PRO A 401 -13.00 7.45 -20.86
N ALA A 402 -14.22 6.91 -20.88
CA ALA A 402 -14.46 5.47 -20.91
C ALA A 402 -13.61 4.82 -22.02
N ALA A 403 -12.99 3.68 -21.70
CA ALA A 403 -12.12 2.98 -22.65
C ALA A 403 -12.88 2.73 -23.97
N PRO A 404 -12.22 2.90 -25.13
CA PRO A 404 -12.86 2.71 -26.43
C PRO A 404 -13.44 1.30 -26.55
N VAL A 405 -14.71 1.20 -26.95
CA VAL A 405 -15.41 -0.07 -27.11
C VAL A 405 -15.11 -0.65 -28.48
N PHE A 406 -14.36 -1.75 -28.52
CA PHE A 406 -14.11 -2.50 -29.76
C PHE A 406 -15.23 -3.51 -30.01
N ALA A 407 -15.77 -3.53 -31.23
CA ALA A 407 -16.74 -4.51 -31.68
C ALA A 407 -16.02 -5.70 -32.33
N ALA A 408 -16.26 -6.92 -31.85
CA ALA A 408 -15.71 -8.12 -32.45
C ALA A 408 -16.20 -8.29 -33.89
N VAL A 409 -15.30 -8.67 -34.78
CA VAL A 409 -15.60 -9.03 -36.17
C VAL A 409 -15.72 -10.54 -36.23
N VAL A 410 -16.79 -11.02 -36.85
CA VAL A 410 -16.96 -12.45 -37.12
C VAL A 410 -16.57 -12.70 -38.58
N PRO A 411 -15.43 -13.36 -38.84
CA PRO A 411 -15.08 -13.76 -40.19
C PRO A 411 -16.13 -14.70 -40.77
N THR A 412 -16.41 -14.58 -42.06
CA THR A 412 -17.33 -15.46 -42.79
C THR A 412 -16.59 -16.50 -43.63
N GLU A 413 -15.31 -16.26 -43.90
CA GLU A 413 -14.46 -17.14 -44.69
C GLU A 413 -13.04 -17.13 -44.12
N PHE A 414 -12.41 -18.29 -44.08
CA PHE A 414 -11.00 -18.47 -43.75
C PHE A 414 -10.33 -19.30 -44.83
N LYS A 415 -9.22 -18.81 -45.36
CA LYS A 415 -8.35 -19.53 -46.31
C LYS A 415 -6.93 -19.55 -45.79
N SER A 416 -6.24 -20.65 -46.05
CA SER A 416 -4.81 -20.83 -45.79
C SER A 416 -4.12 -21.20 -47.09
N ALA A 417 -2.92 -20.67 -47.31
CA ALA A 417 -2.08 -21.00 -48.45
C ALA A 417 -1.35 -22.35 -48.28
N ALA A 418 -1.04 -22.74 -47.04
CA ALA A 418 -0.34 -23.98 -46.69
C ALA A 418 -1.26 -25.13 -46.23
N GLY A 419 -2.59 -24.94 -46.30
CA GLY A 419 -3.59 -25.98 -46.02
C GLY A 419 -3.98 -26.13 -44.55
N ALA A 420 -3.76 -25.13 -43.71
CA ALA A 420 -4.32 -25.08 -42.36
C ALA A 420 -5.84 -24.88 -42.38
N THR A 421 -6.52 -25.40 -41.35
CA THR A 421 -7.96 -25.23 -41.15
C THR A 421 -8.23 -24.15 -40.09
N GLY A 422 -9.17 -23.25 -40.36
CA GLY A 422 -9.63 -22.25 -39.41
C GLY A 422 -11.08 -22.49 -39.01
N ALA A 423 -11.32 -22.83 -37.75
CA ALA A 423 -12.66 -22.92 -37.18
C ALA A 423 -13.07 -21.56 -36.62
N ILE A 424 -14.12 -20.97 -37.16
CA ILE A 424 -14.63 -19.66 -36.74
C ILE A 424 -15.82 -19.88 -35.79
N ALA A 425 -15.70 -19.38 -34.56
CA ALA A 425 -16.76 -19.40 -33.57
C ALA A 425 -17.74 -18.22 -33.73
N ALA A 426 -18.94 -18.35 -33.16
CA ALA A 426 -19.99 -17.34 -33.27
C ALA A 426 -19.63 -15.98 -32.61
N ASP A 427 -18.67 -15.99 -31.69
CA ASP A 427 -18.12 -14.80 -31.02
C ASP A 427 -16.94 -14.16 -31.78
N GLY A 428 -16.61 -14.67 -32.97
CA GLY A 428 -15.54 -14.16 -33.83
C GLY A 428 -14.15 -14.68 -33.48
N ILE A 429 -14.03 -15.62 -32.53
CA ILE A 429 -12.77 -16.31 -32.27
C ILE A 429 -12.47 -17.28 -33.42
N VAL A 430 -11.26 -17.18 -33.96
CA VAL A 430 -10.75 -18.09 -34.99
C VAL A 430 -9.72 -19.00 -34.36
N LEU A 431 -9.98 -20.31 -34.41
CA LEU A 431 -9.03 -21.35 -34.02
C LEU A 431 -8.37 -21.91 -35.28
N VAL A 432 -7.07 -21.71 -35.41
CA VAL A 432 -6.27 -22.25 -36.52
C VAL A 432 -5.58 -23.55 -36.11
N THR A 433 -5.82 -24.61 -36.88
CA THR A 433 -5.18 -25.92 -36.73
C THR A 433 -4.55 -26.35 -38.06
N GLY A 434 -3.25 -26.66 -38.09
CA GLY A 434 -2.55 -26.97 -39.34
C GLY A 434 -1.05 -27.20 -39.17
N SER A 435 -0.35 -27.33 -40.31
CA SER A 435 1.12 -27.47 -40.38
C SER A 435 1.82 -26.25 -39.76
N LEU A 436 2.88 -26.50 -38.99
CA LEU A 436 3.63 -25.48 -38.22
C LEU A 436 4.54 -24.57 -39.08
N ALA A 437 4.41 -24.62 -40.40
CA ALA A 437 5.29 -23.93 -41.35
C ALA A 437 4.79 -22.51 -41.69
N LYS A 438 5.59 -21.75 -42.45
CA LYS A 438 5.20 -20.44 -43.00
C LYS A 438 3.87 -20.55 -43.76
N ASP A 439 2.89 -19.74 -43.38
CA ASP A 439 1.56 -19.73 -43.97
C ASP A 439 1.01 -18.30 -44.10
N VAL A 440 0.07 -18.14 -45.03
CA VAL A 440 -0.69 -16.91 -45.27
C VAL A 440 -2.16 -17.22 -45.08
N TYR A 441 -2.77 -16.55 -44.10
CA TYR A 441 -4.18 -16.67 -43.80
C TYR A 441 -4.94 -15.48 -44.39
N THR A 442 -6.04 -15.76 -45.09
CA THR A 442 -6.97 -14.74 -45.58
C THR A 442 -8.32 -14.92 -44.90
N LEU A 443 -8.79 -13.86 -44.24
CA LEU A 443 -10.08 -13.84 -43.56
C LEU A 443 -10.99 -12.80 -44.19
N LYS A 444 -12.16 -13.24 -44.66
CA LYS A 444 -13.20 -12.35 -45.15
C LYS A 444 -14.18 -12.04 -44.03
N ALA A 445 -14.58 -10.79 -43.89
CA ALA A 445 -15.59 -10.40 -42.92
C ALA A 445 -16.42 -9.20 -43.41
N ILE A 446 -17.49 -8.87 -42.68
CA ILE A 446 -18.31 -7.69 -42.94
C ILE A 446 -18.20 -6.75 -41.74
N VAL A 447 -18.05 -5.45 -42.00
CA VAL A 447 -18.01 -4.44 -40.94
C VAL A 447 -19.38 -4.41 -40.23
N PRO A 448 -19.42 -4.57 -38.89
CA PRO A 448 -20.67 -4.55 -38.13
C PRO A 448 -21.33 -3.15 -38.17
N PRO A 449 -22.62 -3.05 -37.81
CA PRO A 449 -23.31 -1.77 -37.71
C PRO A 449 -22.57 -0.79 -36.78
N GLY A 450 -22.30 0.42 -37.26
CA GLY A 450 -21.56 1.43 -36.52
C GLY A 450 -21.04 2.56 -37.41
N GLY A 451 -20.12 3.36 -36.88
CA GLY A 451 -19.40 4.40 -37.63
C GLY A 451 -18.34 3.83 -38.57
N ASN A 452 -17.55 4.72 -39.17
CA ASN A 452 -16.37 4.32 -39.95
C ASN A 452 -15.36 3.62 -39.04
N VAL A 453 -14.71 2.57 -39.54
CA VAL A 453 -13.61 1.92 -38.85
C VAL A 453 -12.47 2.94 -38.69
N ALA A 454 -11.99 3.11 -37.46
CA ALA A 454 -10.81 3.92 -37.16
C ALA A 454 -9.64 3.07 -36.68
N VAL A 455 -9.88 2.02 -35.90
CA VAL A 455 -8.83 1.14 -35.38
C VAL A 455 -9.22 -0.32 -35.60
N VAL A 456 -8.26 -1.13 -36.02
CA VAL A 456 -8.37 -2.58 -36.07
C VAL A 456 -7.58 -3.16 -34.91
N LYS A 457 -8.18 -4.05 -34.12
CA LYS A 457 -7.53 -4.77 -33.04
C LYS A 457 -7.42 -6.25 -33.38
N LEU A 458 -6.23 -6.82 -33.28
CA LEU A 458 -5.98 -8.26 -33.35
C LEU A 458 -5.56 -8.74 -31.97
N GLU A 459 -6.28 -9.70 -31.41
CA GLU A 459 -6.02 -10.28 -30.10
C GLU A 459 -5.58 -11.74 -30.23
N ALA A 460 -4.45 -12.07 -29.64
CA ALA A 460 -3.97 -13.44 -29.45
C ALA A 460 -4.52 -13.97 -28.14
N LEU A 461 -5.29 -15.06 -28.18
CA LEU A 461 -5.99 -15.58 -27.01
C LEU A 461 -5.30 -16.81 -26.43
N THR A 462 -5.23 -16.86 -25.11
CA THR A 462 -4.70 -18.00 -24.36
C THR A 462 -5.64 -19.21 -24.43
N ASP A 463 -5.05 -20.41 -24.33
CA ASP A 463 -5.82 -21.63 -24.15
C ASP A 463 -5.71 -22.10 -22.69
N PRO A 464 -6.78 -21.96 -21.87
CA PRO A 464 -6.74 -22.33 -20.46
C PRO A 464 -6.55 -23.83 -20.22
N SER A 465 -6.74 -24.68 -21.25
CA SER A 465 -6.41 -26.12 -21.16
C SER A 465 -4.90 -26.39 -21.17
N LEU A 466 -4.07 -25.37 -21.43
CA LEU A 466 -2.60 -25.45 -21.49
C LEU A 466 -1.95 -24.37 -20.61
N PRO A 467 -2.13 -24.40 -19.28
CA PRO A 467 -1.84 -23.30 -18.35
C PRO A 467 -0.34 -23.00 -18.16
N ALA A 468 0.56 -23.83 -18.68
CA ALA A 468 2.01 -23.60 -18.68
C ALA A 468 2.53 -23.01 -20.01
N MET A 469 1.63 -22.59 -20.91
CA MET A 469 1.94 -22.18 -22.28
C MET A 469 1.32 -20.82 -22.61
N GLY A 470 2.02 -20.01 -23.42
CA GLY A 470 1.52 -18.73 -23.95
C GLY A 470 0.31 -18.88 -24.88
N PRO A 471 -0.35 -17.78 -25.26
CA PRO A 471 -1.38 -17.81 -26.28
C PRO A 471 -0.76 -18.29 -27.59
N GLY A 472 -1.25 -19.42 -28.10
CA GLY A 472 -0.92 -19.85 -29.46
C GLY A 472 -0.21 -21.19 -29.69
N ARG A 473 -0.35 -22.24 -28.86
CA ARG A 473 0.06 -23.59 -29.32
C ARG A 473 -0.72 -24.75 -28.69
N SER A 474 -0.95 -25.80 -29.48
CA SER A 474 -0.63 -27.17 -29.02
C SER A 474 0.89 -27.34 -29.07
N GLY A 475 1.59 -27.23 -27.93
CA GLY A 475 3.06 -27.42 -27.83
C GLY A 475 3.97 -26.18 -27.59
N GLY A 476 3.48 -25.08 -26.99
CA GLY A 476 4.28 -23.94 -26.45
C GLY A 476 4.94 -22.86 -27.35
N GLY A 477 4.23 -22.02 -28.12
CA GLY A 477 4.85 -21.03 -29.00
C GLY A 477 4.07 -19.78 -29.24
N ASN A 478 4.83 -18.80 -29.70
CA ASN A 478 4.50 -17.40 -29.79
C ASN A 478 3.65 -17.08 -31.03
N LEU A 479 2.70 -16.14 -30.91
CA LEU A 479 2.03 -15.53 -32.05
C LEU A 479 3.00 -14.60 -32.79
N VAL A 480 3.66 -15.10 -33.83
CA VAL A 480 4.57 -14.29 -34.66
C VAL A 480 3.89 -13.95 -35.98
N LEU A 481 3.82 -12.64 -36.31
CA LEU A 481 3.11 -12.12 -37.48
C LEU A 481 4.05 -11.36 -38.43
N SER A 482 4.58 -12.01 -39.44
CA SER A 482 5.40 -11.30 -40.43
C SER A 482 4.59 -10.34 -41.31
N ARG A 483 3.27 -10.43 -41.38
CA ARG A 483 2.48 -9.42 -42.11
C ARG A 483 1.08 -9.34 -41.56
N PHE A 484 0.58 -8.12 -41.44
CA PHE A 484 -0.84 -7.86 -41.27
C PHE A 484 -1.26 -6.81 -42.30
N ALA A 485 -2.18 -7.17 -43.18
CA ALA A 485 -2.74 -6.26 -44.16
C ALA A 485 -4.27 -6.32 -44.13
N LEU A 486 -4.90 -5.19 -44.40
CA LEU A 486 -6.34 -5.06 -44.52
C LEU A 486 -6.67 -4.51 -45.90
N ALA A 487 -7.54 -5.20 -46.64
CA ALA A 487 -8.22 -4.65 -47.79
C ALA A 487 -9.71 -4.49 -47.50
N HIS A 488 -10.35 -3.52 -48.17
CA HIS A 488 -11.76 -3.23 -48.03
C HIS A 488 -12.47 -3.02 -49.38
N GLY A 489 -13.74 -3.38 -49.41
CA GLY A 489 -14.68 -3.13 -50.52
C GLY A 489 -15.90 -2.35 -50.04
N ALA A 490 -16.60 -1.69 -50.95
CA ALA A 490 -17.83 -0.98 -50.63
C ALA A 490 -18.89 -1.92 -50.01
N PRO A 491 -19.88 -1.39 -49.25
CA PRO A 491 -20.95 -2.22 -48.72
C PRO A 491 -21.66 -3.04 -49.79
N GLY A 492 -21.74 -4.35 -49.60
CA GLY A 492 -22.34 -5.28 -50.58
C GLY A 492 -21.45 -5.65 -51.77
N ALA A 493 -20.20 -5.19 -51.83
CA ALA A 493 -19.24 -5.62 -52.86
C ALA A 493 -18.92 -7.11 -52.72
N ALA A 494 -18.65 -7.79 -53.83
CA ALA A 494 -18.23 -9.19 -53.80
C ALA A 494 -16.83 -9.34 -53.20
N ASP A 495 -15.93 -8.38 -53.45
CA ASP A 495 -14.51 -8.44 -53.11
C ASP A 495 -14.00 -7.14 -52.46
N ALA A 496 -12.86 -7.25 -51.78
CA ALA A 496 -12.16 -6.14 -51.12
C ALA A 496 -10.91 -5.76 -51.91
N ALA A 497 -11.04 -4.77 -52.79
CA ALA A 497 -9.98 -4.38 -53.73
C ALA A 497 -9.06 -3.24 -53.23
N ASN A 498 -9.50 -2.46 -52.22
CA ASN A 498 -8.77 -1.29 -51.76
C ASN A 498 -7.92 -1.64 -50.53
N VAL A 499 -6.60 -1.51 -50.61
CA VAL A 499 -5.71 -1.77 -49.47
C VAL A 499 -5.76 -0.57 -48.51
N ALA A 500 -6.06 -0.83 -47.24
CA ALA A 500 -6.09 0.16 -46.18
C ALA A 500 -4.66 0.50 -45.72
N LYS A 501 -4.39 1.78 -45.51
CA LYS A 501 -3.14 2.28 -44.93
C LYS A 501 -3.30 2.46 -43.42
N PHE A 502 -2.25 2.14 -42.66
CA PHE A 502 -2.17 2.36 -41.22
C PHE A 502 -1.18 3.50 -40.92
N THR A 503 -1.50 4.34 -39.95
CA THR A 503 -0.62 5.44 -39.48
C THR A 503 0.13 5.08 -38.20
N GLU A 504 -0.41 4.17 -37.40
CA GLU A 504 0.20 3.74 -36.15
C GLU A 504 -0.13 2.27 -35.88
N VAL A 505 0.83 1.55 -35.31
CA VAL A 505 0.65 0.21 -34.76
C VAL A 505 1.17 0.22 -33.32
N LYS A 506 0.36 -0.28 -32.39
CA LYS A 506 0.72 -0.43 -30.98
C LYS A 506 0.49 -1.88 -30.55
N ALA A 507 1.46 -2.42 -29.82
CA ALA A 507 1.31 -3.67 -29.09
C ALA A 507 1.22 -3.39 -27.58
N ASP A 508 0.46 -4.20 -26.85
CA ASP A 508 0.47 -4.18 -25.38
C ASP A 508 1.74 -4.82 -24.79
N PHE A 509 2.45 -5.61 -25.59
CA PHE A 509 3.75 -6.20 -25.23
C PHE A 509 4.68 -6.23 -26.44
N GLU A 510 5.93 -5.75 -26.26
CA GLU A 510 6.98 -5.78 -27.27
C GLU A 510 8.20 -6.55 -26.74
N GLN A 511 8.74 -7.48 -27.53
CA GLN A 511 9.98 -8.19 -27.19
C GLN A 511 11.20 -7.37 -27.64
N GLY A 512 12.25 -7.31 -26.81
CA GLY A 512 13.49 -6.62 -27.16
C GLY A 512 14.08 -7.10 -28.49
N GLY A 513 14.19 -6.20 -29.46
CA GLY A 513 14.70 -6.45 -30.81
C GLY A 513 13.64 -6.53 -31.91
N TYR A 514 12.34 -6.58 -31.57
CA TYR A 514 11.24 -6.63 -32.53
C TYR A 514 10.05 -5.73 -32.09
N PRO A 515 10.19 -4.40 -32.11
CA PRO A 515 9.10 -3.49 -31.75
C PRO A 515 8.01 -3.47 -32.82
N ALA A 516 6.77 -3.13 -32.43
CA ALA A 516 5.61 -3.09 -33.32
C ALA A 516 5.68 -1.98 -34.39
N ALA A 517 6.74 -1.16 -34.40
CA ALA A 517 6.91 0.00 -35.28
C ALA A 517 8.25 -0.01 -36.07
N ALA A 518 8.96 -1.14 -36.17
CA ALA A 518 10.34 -1.17 -36.69
C ALA A 518 10.52 -0.81 -38.18
N THR A 519 9.45 -0.79 -39.00
CA THR A 519 9.51 -0.31 -40.40
C THR A 519 8.18 0.36 -40.76
N LEU A 520 8.12 1.69 -40.72
CA LEU A 520 7.03 2.52 -41.24
C LEU A 520 7.32 2.91 -42.71
N ASP A 521 7.96 1.99 -43.43
CA ASP A 521 8.55 2.18 -44.74
C ASP A 521 7.44 1.97 -45.79
N ASP A 522 7.48 2.72 -46.90
CA ASP A 522 6.53 2.66 -48.04
C ASP A 522 6.50 1.31 -48.79
N ASN A 523 6.89 0.21 -48.15
CA ASN A 523 6.85 -1.14 -48.70
C ASN A 523 5.69 -1.93 -48.09
N PRO A 524 4.67 -2.35 -48.88
CA PRO A 524 3.51 -3.08 -48.39
C PRO A 524 3.80 -4.51 -47.86
N GLU A 525 5.07 -4.91 -47.72
CA GLU A 525 5.52 -6.31 -47.53
C GLU A 525 6.50 -6.57 -46.36
N THR A 526 6.48 -5.80 -45.27
CA THR A 526 7.44 -6.01 -44.14
C THR A 526 6.85 -6.64 -42.86
N GLY A 527 7.73 -7.46 -42.25
CA GLY A 527 7.68 -8.31 -41.04
C GLY A 527 7.36 -7.65 -39.70
N TRP A 528 6.46 -8.20 -38.88
CA TRP A 528 6.35 -7.90 -37.44
C TRP A 528 6.68 -9.15 -36.60
N ALA A 529 7.24 -9.00 -35.40
CA ALA A 529 7.41 -10.13 -34.50
C ALA A 529 7.07 -9.69 -33.08
N ILE A 530 6.05 -10.30 -32.50
CA ILE A 530 5.74 -10.16 -31.08
C ILE A 530 5.81 -11.56 -30.50
N ALA A 531 6.55 -11.73 -29.42
CA ALA A 531 6.45 -12.94 -28.63
C ALA A 531 5.49 -12.64 -27.47
N PRO A 532 4.33 -13.30 -27.37
CA PRO A 532 3.49 -13.16 -26.19
C PRO A 532 4.22 -13.67 -24.95
N GLU A 533 4.12 -12.92 -23.84
CA GLU A 533 4.46 -13.42 -22.50
C GLU A 533 3.60 -14.67 -22.19
N VAL A 534 4.22 -15.71 -21.62
CA VAL A 534 3.57 -16.98 -21.30
C VAL A 534 2.36 -16.75 -20.36
N GLY A 535 1.19 -17.28 -20.74
CA GLY A 535 -0.01 -17.30 -19.90
C GLY A 535 -0.88 -16.03 -19.89
N LYS A 536 -0.69 -15.07 -20.81
CA LYS A 536 -1.55 -13.88 -20.93
C LYS A 536 -2.02 -13.66 -22.35
N ASP A 537 -3.23 -13.11 -22.52
CA ASP A 537 -3.70 -12.61 -23.81
C ASP A 537 -2.87 -11.37 -24.21
N HIS A 538 -2.64 -11.18 -25.51
CA HIS A 538 -1.92 -10.01 -26.04
C HIS A 538 -2.68 -9.41 -27.21
N SER A 539 -2.44 -8.14 -27.48
CA SER A 539 -3.19 -7.39 -28.48
C SER A 539 -2.35 -6.39 -29.27
N LEU A 540 -2.73 -6.28 -30.54
CA LEU A 540 -2.20 -5.37 -31.53
C LEU A 540 -3.32 -4.43 -31.96
N THR A 541 -3.07 -3.12 -31.95
CA THR A 541 -3.99 -2.12 -32.51
C THR A 541 -3.34 -1.41 -33.68
N PHE A 542 -4.05 -1.37 -34.81
CA PHE A 542 -3.67 -0.71 -36.05
C PHE A 542 -4.60 0.49 -36.28
N LEU A 543 -4.07 1.70 -36.21
CA LEU A 543 -4.80 2.93 -36.49
C LEU A 543 -4.83 3.18 -38.00
N LEU A 544 -6.03 3.34 -38.56
CA LEU A 544 -6.21 3.64 -39.98
C LEU A 544 -5.81 5.08 -40.30
N ALA A 545 -5.27 5.28 -41.50
CA ALA A 545 -4.98 6.62 -42.00
C ALA A 545 -6.29 7.44 -42.15
N PRO A 546 -6.29 8.75 -41.83
CA PRO A 546 -7.50 9.58 -41.84
C PRO A 546 -8.28 9.58 -43.17
N GLU A 547 -7.58 9.36 -44.28
CA GLU A 547 -8.16 9.26 -45.63
C GLU A 547 -8.86 7.92 -45.92
N VAL A 548 -8.67 6.89 -45.10
CA VAL A 548 -9.27 5.57 -45.29
C VAL A 548 -10.65 5.53 -44.64
N ALA A 549 -11.69 5.64 -45.46
CA ALA A 549 -13.09 5.55 -45.02
C ALA A 549 -13.66 4.15 -45.27
N ILE A 550 -13.89 3.39 -44.20
CA ILE A 550 -14.51 2.07 -44.25
C ILE A 550 -15.84 2.12 -43.47
N PRO A 551 -16.98 2.33 -44.13
CA PRO A 551 -18.28 2.39 -43.47
C PRO A 551 -18.80 1.01 -43.06
N ALA A 552 -19.81 0.99 -42.20
CA ALA A 552 -20.55 -0.23 -41.85
C ALA A 552 -21.09 -0.96 -43.09
N GLY A 553 -21.09 -2.30 -43.04
CA GLY A 553 -21.49 -3.16 -44.15
C GLY A 553 -20.41 -3.37 -45.22
N SER A 554 -19.27 -2.67 -45.15
CA SER A 554 -18.13 -2.90 -46.05
C SER A 554 -17.58 -4.32 -45.90
N VAL A 555 -17.09 -4.89 -47.00
CA VAL A 555 -16.38 -6.18 -46.96
C VAL A 555 -14.94 -5.92 -46.58
N LEU A 556 -14.43 -6.67 -45.61
CA LEU A 556 -13.04 -6.68 -45.19
C LEU A 556 -12.37 -7.97 -45.63
N LEU A 557 -11.11 -7.86 -46.05
CA LEU A 557 -10.22 -8.98 -46.27
C LEU A 557 -8.95 -8.73 -45.45
N PHE A 558 -8.79 -9.49 -44.38
CA PHE A 558 -7.59 -9.50 -43.57
C PHE A 558 -6.61 -10.52 -44.15
N THR A 559 -5.36 -10.11 -44.34
CA THR A 559 -4.26 -10.99 -44.71
C THR A 559 -3.28 -11.03 -43.57
N ILE A 560 -3.05 -12.22 -43.02
CA ILE A 560 -2.16 -12.47 -41.90
C ILE A 560 -1.08 -13.43 -42.38
N GLU A 561 0.16 -12.97 -42.46
CA GLU A 561 1.31 -13.83 -42.75
C GLU A 561 2.03 -14.19 -41.46
N GLN A 562 2.31 -15.48 -41.32
CA GLN A 562 3.05 -16.01 -40.20
C GLN A 562 4.38 -16.56 -40.70
N GLN A 563 5.47 -15.99 -40.21
CA GLN A 563 6.82 -16.49 -40.47
C GLN A 563 7.72 -16.29 -39.24
N PHE A 564 8.40 -17.35 -38.83
CA PHE A 564 9.54 -17.28 -37.90
C PHE A 564 10.72 -18.04 -38.50
N ALA A 565 11.94 -17.68 -38.09
CA ALA A 565 13.18 -18.22 -38.66
C ALA A 565 13.32 -19.75 -38.52
N ASP A 566 12.64 -20.36 -37.56
CA ASP A 566 12.68 -21.81 -37.32
C ASP A 566 11.59 -22.62 -38.05
N GLY A 567 10.61 -21.97 -38.67
CA GLY A 567 9.54 -22.63 -39.44
C GLY A 567 8.61 -23.54 -38.62
N THR A 568 8.43 -23.31 -37.31
CA THR A 568 7.64 -24.19 -36.41
C THR A 568 6.53 -23.52 -35.58
N HIS A 569 5.96 -22.41 -36.04
CA HIS A 569 4.99 -21.60 -35.28
C HIS A 569 3.57 -21.62 -35.89
N ASN A 570 2.54 -21.79 -35.05
CA ASN A 570 1.11 -21.74 -35.40
C ASN A 570 0.42 -20.52 -34.76
N LEU A 571 -0.65 -20.01 -35.38
CA LEU A 571 -1.37 -18.80 -34.95
C LEU A 571 -2.36 -19.04 -33.79
N GLY A 572 -2.71 -20.30 -33.50
CA GLY A 572 -3.58 -20.68 -32.38
C GLY A 572 -4.96 -20.02 -32.42
N LYS A 573 -5.43 -19.50 -31.27
CA LYS A 573 -6.69 -18.77 -31.15
C LYS A 573 -6.44 -17.28 -31.26
N PHE A 574 -7.18 -16.61 -32.14
CA PHE A 574 -7.16 -15.16 -32.20
C PHE A 574 -8.54 -14.57 -32.46
N ARG A 575 -8.68 -13.26 -32.24
CA ARG A 575 -9.90 -12.50 -32.50
C ARG A 575 -9.57 -11.17 -33.17
N LEU A 576 -10.39 -10.77 -34.12
CA LEU A 576 -10.34 -9.46 -34.76
C LEU A 576 -11.48 -8.59 -34.21
N SER A 577 -11.19 -7.33 -33.90
CA SER A 577 -12.19 -6.35 -33.45
C SER A 577 -11.95 -4.99 -34.09
N LEU A 578 -12.98 -4.15 -34.17
CA LEU A 578 -12.93 -2.82 -34.78
C LEU A 578 -13.39 -1.77 -33.78
N LEU A 579 -12.68 -0.65 -33.74
CA LEU A 579 -13.19 0.58 -33.15
C LEU A 579 -13.81 1.40 -34.27
N GLN A 580 -15.10 1.71 -34.14
CA GLN A 580 -15.85 2.51 -35.10
C GLN A 580 -16.17 3.89 -34.51
N GLY A 581 -15.82 4.97 -35.22
CA GLY A 581 -15.98 6.35 -34.74
C GLY A 581 -14.70 7.17 -34.87
N SER A 582 -14.66 8.38 -34.30
CA SER A 582 -13.45 9.21 -34.32
C SER A 582 -12.32 8.52 -33.52
N PRO A 583 -11.07 8.55 -34.01
CA PRO A 583 -9.95 8.01 -33.25
C PRO A 583 -9.85 8.72 -31.89
N PRO A 584 -9.45 8.02 -30.81
CA PRO A 584 -9.23 8.66 -29.53
C PRO A 584 -8.24 9.82 -29.71
N ALA A 585 -8.55 10.99 -29.13
CA ALA A 585 -7.64 12.13 -29.16
C ALA A 585 -6.29 11.71 -28.52
N PRO A 586 -5.15 12.15 -29.11
CA PRO A 586 -3.81 11.77 -28.63
C PRO A 586 -3.55 12.19 -27.18
#